data_AF-A0A1D3L7F2-F1
#
_entry.id   AF-A0A1D3L7F2-F1
#
_cell.length_a   1.000
_cell.length_b   1.000
_cell.length_c   1.000
_cell.angle_alpha   90.00
_cell.angle_beta   90.00
_cell.angle_gamma   90.00
#
_symmetry.space_group_name_H-M   'P 1'
#
loop_
_entity.id
_entity.type
_entity.pdbx_description
1 polymer ?
#
loop_
_entity_poly.entity_id
_entity_poly.type
_entity_poly.pdbx_seq_one_letter_code
_entity_poly.pdbx_strand_id
1 'polypeptide(L)'
;MNKFYIQIVLFFLTISLYVNNKTLATEPSPGRSTTPESTYHYLTPEELYEKNKHLLCTDPEETIKAGDVMNEAVKHLEHHAANIDDYRVYERDSNSSLFLFKKKHQSDPDIKKMHYIARKCYEYNEIINMSWD
;
A
#
# COMPACT_ATOMS: atom_id res chain seq x y z
N MET A 1 31.32 -10.97 -7.70
CA MET A 1 30.69 -9.73 -7.18
C MET A 1 29.81 -10.11 -6.00
N ASN A 2 30.05 -9.53 -4.82
CA ASN A 2 29.34 -9.91 -3.60
C ASN A 2 27.89 -9.37 -3.65
N LYS A 3 26.90 -10.25 -3.48
CA LYS A 3 25.47 -9.90 -3.62
C LYS A 3 25.04 -8.78 -2.67
N PHE A 4 25.65 -8.75 -1.47
CA PHE A 4 25.49 -7.69 -0.48
C PHE A 4 25.94 -6.31 -0.98
N TYR A 5 27.01 -6.27 -1.77
CA TYR A 5 27.55 -5.00 -2.27
C TYR A 5 26.62 -4.33 -3.27
N ILE A 6 25.98 -5.13 -4.14
CA ILE A 6 25.03 -4.61 -5.14
C ILE A 6 23.81 -4.00 -4.46
N GLN A 7 23.31 -4.63 -3.39
CA GLN A 7 22.14 -4.16 -2.65
C GLN A 7 22.43 -2.85 -1.91
N ILE A 8 23.62 -2.70 -1.33
CA ILE A 8 24.06 -1.47 -0.65
C ILE A 8 24.19 -0.32 -1.66
N VAL A 9 24.78 -0.57 -2.83
CA VAL A 9 24.93 0.45 -3.89
C VAL A 9 23.58 0.92 -4.40
N LEU A 10 22.63 0.00 -4.62
CA LEU A 10 21.27 0.35 -5.05
C LEU A 10 20.51 1.18 -4.00
N PHE A 11 20.69 0.87 -2.71
CA PHE A 11 20.08 1.62 -1.61
C PHE A 11 20.61 3.05 -1.50
N PHE A 12 21.91 3.27 -1.68
CA PHE A 12 22.44 4.63 -1.73
C PHE A 12 21.97 5.40 -2.97
N LEU A 13 21.81 4.72 -4.11
CA LEU A 13 21.32 5.31 -5.35
C LEU A 13 19.88 5.84 -5.22
N THR A 14 18.99 5.10 -4.54
CA THR A 14 17.60 5.55 -4.31
C THR A 14 17.55 6.74 -3.35
N ILE A 15 18.37 6.74 -2.30
CA ILE A 15 18.48 7.88 -1.36
C ILE A 15 19.05 9.11 -2.07
N SER A 16 20.09 8.96 -2.89
CA SER A 16 20.66 10.07 -3.66
C SER A 16 19.67 10.65 -4.67
N LEU A 17 18.85 9.82 -5.33
CA LEU A 17 17.79 10.28 -6.23
C LEU A 17 16.68 11.03 -5.46
N TYR A 18 16.33 10.54 -4.27
CA TYR A 18 15.34 11.16 -3.38
C TYR A 18 15.82 12.50 -2.81
N VAL A 19 17.11 12.66 -2.54
CA VAL A 19 17.67 13.93 -2.02
C VAL A 19 17.94 14.94 -3.14
N ASN A 20 18.27 14.49 -4.35
CA ASN A 20 18.50 15.37 -5.52
C ASN A 20 17.22 15.88 -6.21
N ASN A 21 16.03 15.36 -5.89
CA ASN A 21 14.79 15.94 -6.41
C ASN A 21 14.46 17.32 -5.82
N LYS A 22 15.27 17.83 -4.88
CA LYS A 22 15.08 19.12 -4.20
C LYS A 22 15.57 20.34 -4.99
N THR A 23 16.18 20.18 -6.16
CA THR A 23 16.60 21.33 -6.99
C THR A 23 16.47 21.04 -8.48
N LEU A 24 15.32 21.39 -9.06
CA LEU A 24 15.14 22.00 -10.40
C LEU A 24 13.65 22.34 -10.55
N ALA A 25 13.19 23.33 -9.78
CA ALA A 25 11.93 24.00 -10.05
C ALA A 25 12.16 24.98 -11.21
N THR A 26 11.89 24.55 -12.43
CA THR A 26 11.37 25.45 -13.47
C THR A 26 9.97 24.95 -13.75
N GLU A 27 8.98 25.67 -13.20
CA GLU A 27 7.57 25.37 -13.40
C GLU A 27 7.25 25.38 -14.90
N PRO A 28 6.69 24.30 -15.47
CA PRO A 28 5.88 24.48 -16.67
C PRO A 28 4.65 25.30 -16.24
N SER A 29 4.37 26.37 -17.00
CA SER A 29 3.18 27.21 -16.84
C SER A 29 1.95 26.34 -16.51
N PRO A 30 1.16 26.66 -15.47
CA PRO A 30 0.01 25.87 -15.11
C PRO A 30 -1.05 26.03 -16.20
N GLY A 31 -1.05 25.11 -17.17
CA GLY A 31 -2.24 24.81 -17.91
C GLY A 31 -3.28 24.37 -16.88
N ARG A 32 -4.40 25.09 -16.77
CA ARG A 32 -5.53 24.73 -15.90
C ARG A 32 -6.02 23.33 -16.26
N SER A 33 -5.43 22.30 -15.67
CA SER A 33 -6.16 21.08 -15.36
C SER A 33 -6.86 21.37 -14.05
N THR A 34 -8.14 21.68 -14.11
CA THR A 34 -9.01 21.70 -12.94
C THR A 34 -8.98 20.29 -12.37
N THR A 35 -8.17 20.06 -11.34
CA THR A 35 -8.25 18.84 -10.54
C THR A 35 -9.69 18.78 -10.02
N PRO A 36 -10.45 17.72 -10.29
CA PRO A 36 -11.78 17.61 -9.72
C PRO A 36 -11.61 17.64 -8.20
N GLU A 37 -12.25 18.60 -7.52
CA GLU A 37 -12.35 18.60 -6.07
C GLU A 37 -12.98 17.26 -5.67
N SER A 38 -12.20 16.39 -5.04
CA SER A 38 -12.78 15.23 -4.38
C SER A 38 -13.66 15.76 -3.27
N THR A 39 -14.96 15.44 -3.32
CA THR A 39 -15.95 15.84 -2.30
C THR A 39 -15.62 15.29 -0.90
N TYR A 40 -14.63 14.40 -0.81
CA TYR A 40 -14.10 13.82 0.41
C TYR A 40 -12.74 14.47 0.77
N HIS A 41 -12.70 15.14 1.92
CA HIS A 41 -11.44 15.52 2.56
C HIS A 41 -10.87 14.31 3.28
N TYR A 42 -9.94 13.59 2.62
CA TYR A 42 -9.16 12.56 3.27
C TYR A 42 -7.90 13.15 3.88
N LEU A 43 -7.50 12.65 5.06
CA LEU A 43 -6.27 13.06 5.70
C LEU A 43 -5.08 12.55 4.89
N THR A 44 -4.09 13.43 4.70
CA THR A 44 -2.77 13.02 4.23
C THR A 44 -2.10 12.10 5.27
N PRO A 45 -1.14 11.25 4.86
CA PRO A 45 -0.37 10.43 5.80
C PRO A 45 0.26 11.25 6.94
N GLU A 46 0.72 12.46 6.64
CA GLU A 46 1.31 13.40 7.61
C GLU A 46 0.27 13.88 8.63
N GLU A 47 -0.93 14.26 8.18
CA GLU A 47 -2.03 14.67 9.06
C GLU A 47 -2.51 13.50 9.92
N LEU A 48 -2.58 12.29 9.35
CA LEU A 48 -2.96 11.08 10.06
C LEU A 48 -1.92 10.71 11.13
N TYR A 49 -0.63 10.87 10.84
CA TYR A 49 0.45 10.67 11.81
C TYR A 49 0.35 11.67 12.96
N GLU A 50 0.24 12.98 12.68
CA GLU A 50 0.17 13.98 13.75
C GLU A 50 -1.11 13.82 14.59
N LYS A 51 -2.24 13.44 14.00
CA LYS A 51 -3.47 13.12 14.73
C LYS A 51 -3.29 11.91 15.67
N ASN A 52 -2.58 10.88 15.24
CA ASN A 52 -2.42 9.62 15.99
C ASN A 52 -1.13 9.52 16.82
N LYS A 53 -0.32 10.58 16.87
CA LYS A 53 0.95 10.62 17.59
C LYS A 53 0.85 10.25 19.07
N HIS A 54 -0.31 10.51 19.68
CA HIS A 54 -0.62 10.17 21.06
C HIS A 54 -0.79 8.65 21.30
N LEU A 55 -0.96 7.86 20.24
CA LEU A 55 -1.08 6.40 20.27
C LEU A 55 0.27 5.69 20.05
N LEU A 56 1.36 6.43 19.86
CA LEU A 56 2.68 5.84 19.65
C LEU A 56 3.09 5.02 20.88
N CYS A 57 3.53 3.78 20.62
CA CYS A 57 4.12 2.93 21.65
C CYS A 57 5.38 3.59 22.21
N THR A 58 5.50 3.64 23.53
CA THR A 58 6.67 4.16 24.24
C THR A 58 7.68 3.09 24.60
N ASP A 59 7.29 1.81 24.52
CA ASP A 59 8.17 0.67 24.78
C ASP A 59 8.95 0.30 23.50
N PRO A 60 10.29 0.45 23.51
CA PRO A 60 11.11 0.11 22.35
C PRO A 60 11.11 -1.40 22.04
N GLU A 61 10.97 -2.28 23.04
CA GLU A 61 10.92 -3.72 22.80
C GLU A 61 9.62 -4.14 22.13
N GLU A 62 8.49 -3.56 22.57
CA GLU A 62 7.19 -3.78 21.94
C GLU A 62 7.20 -3.27 20.49
N THR A 63 7.78 -2.09 20.25
CA THR A 63 7.92 -1.51 18.90
C THR A 63 8.69 -2.43 17.97
N ILE A 64 9.80 -3.02 18.43
CA ILE A 64 10.59 -3.99 17.65
C ILE A 64 9.75 -5.22 17.32
N LYS A 65 9.09 -5.83 18.32
CA LYS A 65 8.25 -7.02 18.14
C LYS A 65 7.09 -6.76 17.18
N ALA A 66 6.43 -5.61 17.29
CA ALA A 66 5.36 -5.20 16.38
C ALA A 66 5.89 -5.06 14.95
N GLY A 67 7.08 -4.48 14.77
CA GLY A 67 7.76 -4.40 13.49
C GLY A 67 8.04 -5.78 12.88
N ASP A 68 8.54 -6.73 13.68
CA ASP A 68 8.80 -8.10 13.23
C ASP A 68 7.51 -8.80 12.78
N VAL A 69 6.43 -8.70 13.56
CA VAL A 69 5.12 -9.26 13.21
C VAL A 69 4.58 -8.63 11.93
N MET A 70 4.70 -7.31 11.76
CA MET A 70 4.24 -6.61 10.56
C MET A 70 5.05 -7.05 9.32
N ASN A 71 6.36 -7.24 9.46
CA ASN A 71 7.21 -7.74 8.38
C ASN A 71 6.79 -9.15 7.92
N GLU A 72 6.46 -10.05 8.84
CA GLU A 72 5.91 -11.36 8.49
C GLU A 72 4.54 -11.25 7.82
N ALA A 73 3.67 -10.37 8.32
CA ALA A 73 2.37 -10.11 7.70
C ALA A 73 2.49 -9.61 6.25
N VAL A 74 3.42 -8.68 5.98
CA VAL A 74 3.71 -8.17 4.63
C VAL A 74 4.20 -9.29 3.70
N LYS A 75 5.12 -10.15 4.15
CA LYS A 75 5.58 -11.30 3.35
C LYS A 75 4.43 -12.24 2.98
N HIS A 76 3.54 -12.51 3.92
CA HIS A 76 2.35 -13.32 3.64
C HIS A 76 1.39 -12.62 2.66
N LEU A 77 1.18 -11.32 2.81
CA LEU A 77 0.37 -10.52 1.89
C LEU A 77 0.93 -10.58 0.47
N GLU A 78 2.24 -10.37 0.29
CA GLU A 78 2.93 -10.46 -1.01
C GLU A 78 2.78 -11.86 -1.63
N HIS A 79 2.99 -12.91 -0.84
CA HIS A 79 2.83 -14.29 -1.28
C HIS A 79 1.40 -14.56 -1.80
N HIS A 80 0.39 -14.14 -1.04
CA HIS A 80 -1.02 -14.30 -1.42
C HIS A 80 -1.46 -13.36 -2.54
N ALA A 81 -0.81 -12.20 -2.71
CA ALA A 81 -1.06 -11.30 -3.83
C ALA A 81 -0.54 -11.88 -5.15
N ALA A 82 0.67 -12.43 -5.15
CA ALA A 82 1.32 -12.99 -6.34
C ALA A 82 0.72 -14.33 -6.81
N ASN A 83 0.15 -15.12 -5.91
CA ASN A 83 -0.41 -16.43 -6.22
C ASN A 83 -1.95 -16.40 -6.35
N ILE A 84 -2.50 -17.08 -7.36
CA ILE A 84 -3.95 -17.28 -7.55
C ILE A 84 -4.29 -18.78 -7.66
N ASP A 85 -3.30 -19.65 -7.87
CA ASP A 85 -3.53 -21.03 -8.33
C ASP A 85 -4.23 -21.92 -7.29
N ASP A 86 -4.06 -21.61 -6.01
CA ASP A 86 -4.71 -22.30 -4.89
C ASP A 86 -6.01 -21.63 -4.43
N TYR A 87 -6.42 -20.55 -5.09
CA TYR A 87 -7.67 -19.84 -4.84
C TYR A 87 -8.77 -20.30 -5.80
N ARG A 88 -9.99 -20.43 -5.28
CA ARG A 88 -11.18 -20.69 -6.08
C ARG A 88 -12.03 -19.42 -6.14
N VAL A 89 -12.51 -19.08 -7.34
CA VAL A 89 -13.54 -18.04 -7.50
C VAL A 89 -14.80 -18.55 -6.82
N TYR A 90 -15.38 -17.75 -5.93
CA TYR A 90 -16.67 -18.08 -5.30
C TYR A 90 -17.77 -17.08 -5.64
N GLU A 91 -17.40 -15.87 -6.05
CA GLU A 91 -18.35 -14.85 -6.47
C GLU A 91 -17.74 -14.02 -7.59
N ARG A 92 -18.57 -13.79 -8.61
CA ARG A 92 -18.30 -12.91 -9.75
C ARG A 92 -19.54 -12.08 -9.92
N ASP A 93 -19.42 -10.79 -9.67
CA ASP A 93 -20.44 -9.86 -10.08
C ASP A 93 -20.30 -9.64 -11.60
N SER A 94 -21.32 -10.02 -12.36
CA SER A 94 -21.33 -9.89 -13.81
C SER A 94 -21.32 -8.44 -14.29
N ASN A 95 -21.71 -7.49 -13.42
CA ASN A 95 -21.86 -6.08 -13.74
C ASN A 95 -20.69 -5.21 -13.24
N SER A 96 -19.86 -5.72 -12.32
CA SER A 96 -18.71 -4.98 -11.78
C SER A 96 -17.38 -5.65 -12.12
N SER A 97 -16.29 -4.88 -12.04
CA SER A 97 -14.94 -5.42 -12.24
C SER A 97 -14.39 -6.13 -10.99
N LEU A 98 -15.28 -6.75 -10.20
CA LEU A 98 -15.00 -7.36 -8.91
C LEU A 98 -14.99 -8.88 -9.00
N PHE A 99 -13.88 -9.50 -8.58
CA PHE A 99 -13.74 -10.94 -8.46
C PHE A 99 -13.36 -11.30 -7.03
N LEU A 100 -14.13 -12.21 -6.44
CA LEU A 100 -13.88 -12.70 -5.09
C LEU A 100 -13.43 -14.16 -5.13
N PHE A 101 -12.32 -14.37 -4.44
CA PHE A 101 -11.59 -15.62 -4.38
C PHE A 101 -11.52 -16.10 -2.94
N LYS A 102 -11.57 -17.41 -2.75
CA LYS A 102 -11.36 -18.04 -1.45
C LYS A 102 -10.40 -19.21 -1.55
N LYS A 103 -9.53 -19.32 -0.56
CA LYS A 103 -8.67 -20.47 -0.33
C LYS A 103 -9.03 -21.08 1.02
N LYS A 104 -9.43 -22.36 1.01
CA LYS A 104 -9.71 -23.10 2.25
C LYS A 104 -8.38 -23.41 2.94
N HIS A 105 -8.30 -23.08 4.23
CA HIS A 105 -7.19 -23.49 5.08
C HIS A 105 -7.63 -24.69 5.95
N GLN A 106 -6.73 -25.65 6.19
CA GLN A 106 -7.09 -26.90 6.89
C GLN A 106 -7.47 -26.68 8.36
N SER A 107 -7.03 -25.58 8.97
CA SER A 107 -7.28 -25.24 10.36
C SER A 107 -7.68 -23.76 10.48
N ASP A 108 -8.87 -23.42 9.97
CA ASP A 108 -9.61 -22.15 10.09
C ASP A 108 -8.89 -20.85 9.66
N PRO A 109 -9.59 -19.70 9.57
CA PRO A 109 -10.68 -19.38 8.63
C PRO A 109 -10.23 -19.30 7.16
N ASP A 110 -11.20 -19.31 6.23
CA ASP A 110 -10.93 -19.18 4.79
C ASP A 110 -10.21 -17.85 4.45
N ILE A 111 -9.14 -17.92 3.67
CA ILE A 111 -8.47 -16.73 3.16
C ILE A 111 -9.27 -16.20 1.98
N LYS A 112 -9.78 -14.96 2.11
CA LYS A 112 -10.47 -14.26 1.03
C LYS A 112 -9.52 -13.33 0.30
N LYS A 113 -9.66 -13.26 -1.02
CA LYS A 113 -8.92 -12.34 -1.88
C LYS A 113 -9.90 -11.65 -2.81
N MET A 114 -9.70 -10.35 -2.97
CA MET A 114 -10.53 -9.50 -3.83
C MET A 114 -9.65 -8.96 -4.95
N HIS A 115 -10.08 -9.12 -6.19
CA HIS A 115 -9.50 -8.44 -7.34
C HIS A 115 -10.53 -7.45 -7.86
N TYR A 116 -10.21 -6.18 -7.78
CA TYR A 116 -11.03 -5.09 -8.28
C TYR A 116 -10.26 -4.32 -9.35
N ILE A 117 -10.87 -4.13 -10.52
CA ILE A 117 -10.32 -3.25 -11.57
C ILE A 117 -10.98 -1.88 -11.44
N ALA A 118 -10.24 -0.94 -10.86
CA ALA A 118 -10.60 0.48 -10.85
C ALA A 118 -10.63 1.01 -12.29
N ARG A 119 -11.71 1.71 -12.64
CA ARG A 119 -11.89 2.29 -13.99
C ARG A 119 -11.46 3.75 -14.04
N LYS A 120 -11.30 4.41 -12.89
CA LYS A 120 -10.90 5.81 -12.80
C LYS A 120 -9.77 6.01 -11.79
N CYS A 121 -8.90 6.97 -12.05
CA CYS A 121 -7.69 7.21 -11.23
C CYS A 121 -7.98 7.72 -9.81
N TYR A 122 -9.07 8.46 -9.60
CA TYR A 122 -9.43 8.95 -8.27
C TYR A 122 -9.93 7.84 -7.33
N GLU A 123 -10.34 6.68 -7.88
CA GLU A 123 -10.81 5.53 -7.10
C GLU A 123 -9.67 4.92 -6.25
N TYR A 124 -8.40 5.11 -6.64
CA TYR A 124 -7.26 4.50 -5.93
C TYR A 124 -7.05 5.11 -4.53
N ASN A 125 -7.02 6.45 -4.44
CA ASN A 125 -6.87 7.13 -3.15
C ASN A 125 -8.09 6.89 -2.27
N GLU A 126 -9.30 6.88 -2.84
CA GLU A 126 -10.53 6.55 -2.12
C GLU A 126 -10.48 5.14 -1.52
N ILE A 127 -10.03 4.13 -2.29
CA ILE A 127 -9.89 2.74 -1.82
C ILE A 127 -8.83 2.61 -0.71
N ILE A 128 -7.69 3.27 -0.86
CA ILE A 128 -6.66 3.27 0.19
C ILE A 128 -7.23 3.88 1.47
N ASN A 129 -7.87 5.04 1.37
CA ASN A 129 -8.37 5.75 2.54
C ASN A 129 -9.51 5.00 3.24
N MET A 130 -10.36 4.28 2.50
CA MET A 130 -11.35 3.36 3.09
C MET A 130 -10.74 2.24 3.94
N SER A 131 -9.46 1.92 3.75
CA SER A 131 -8.76 0.88 4.51
C SER A 131 -8.12 1.40 5.81
N TRP A 132 -8.11 2.73 6.01
CA TRP A 132 -7.47 3.39 7.16
C TRP A 132 -8.46 3.93 8.20
N ASP A 133 -9.76 3.98 7.89
CA ASP A 133 -10.87 4.28 8.82
C ASP A 133 -11.33 3.02 9.59
#